data_AF-A0A2N9HDV4-F1
#
_entry.id   AF-A0A2N9HDV4-F1
#
_cell.length_a   1.000
_cell.length_b   1.000
_cell.length_c   1.000
_cell.angle_alpha   90.00
_cell.angle_beta   90.00
_cell.angle_gamma   90.00
#
_symmetry.space_group_name_H-M   'P 1'
#
loop_
_entity.id
_entity.type
_entity.pdbx_description
1 polymer ?
#
loop_
_entity_poly.entity_id
_entity_poly.type
_entity_poly.pdbx_seq_one_letter_code
_entity_poly.pdbx_strand_id
1 'polypeptide(L)'
;MKEAHSGECGEHQGKKRLYQLLLTLGYYWPTMKKDTADFVKFCHTCQLQANLIHTHSTSLQNMATPWPFHTWGLDLIGPINPPSGGYIWILVATKYFSKWIEAIPLRKATGATMANFIREHIITRFGIPHKIISDNGTPFINKNVREVLEHYQIKHRRSMPYYPQGNGQAEATNRMLLRILSKMVFDYGKGWSSHLADTLWAYRGSTKTATGFTPFSLVYGTDAISPTELLVPSPRILHGMDLETDADICAEARVADLESLEEARKLAQVRSLRYHQKLADAYEKTVQTRIFAKGQMVLRTVDHVRRGLPSPSKFAPNWEGSYLIREAYDSGYYKLSTADGTTLVDPINEKWLKRYYS
;
A
#
# COMPACT_ATOMS: atom_id res chain seq x y z
N MET A 1 -24.88 28.79 24.19
CA MET A 1 -24.04 27.83 23.44
C MET A 1 -24.72 26.49 23.23
N LYS A 2 -25.18 25.79 24.28
CA LYS A 2 -25.90 24.51 24.15
C LYS A 2 -27.10 24.58 23.22
N GLU A 3 -28.00 25.53 23.44
CA GLU A 3 -29.16 25.75 22.56
C GLU A 3 -28.76 26.02 21.11
N ALA A 4 -27.84 26.96 20.89
CA ALA A 4 -27.36 27.30 19.57
C ALA A 4 -26.66 26.14 18.83
N HIS A 5 -26.02 25.19 19.54
CA HIS A 5 -25.26 24.09 18.95
C HIS A 5 -26.06 22.79 18.79
N SER A 6 -26.87 22.43 19.79
CA SER A 6 -27.55 21.14 19.88
C SER A 6 -28.98 21.25 20.40
N GLY A 7 -29.56 22.47 20.42
CA GLY A 7 -30.99 22.68 20.69
C GLY A 7 -31.83 22.48 19.42
N GLU A 8 -33.07 22.94 19.44
CA GLU A 8 -34.04 22.67 18.35
C GLU A 8 -33.59 23.24 17.00
N CYS A 9 -32.92 24.40 17.01
CA CYS A 9 -32.34 25.04 15.83
C CYS A 9 -30.83 24.79 15.69
N GLY A 10 -30.25 23.88 16.48
CA GLY A 10 -28.82 23.57 16.48
C GLY A 10 -28.46 22.47 15.49
N GLU A 11 -27.46 22.70 14.63
CA GLU A 11 -27.05 21.74 13.58
C GLU A 11 -25.77 20.95 13.96
N HIS A 12 -25.38 20.91 15.23
CA HIS A 12 -24.06 20.41 15.65
C HIS A 12 -22.89 21.08 14.91
N GLN A 13 -23.05 22.36 14.56
CA GLN A 13 -22.10 23.05 13.70
C GLN A 13 -20.69 23.15 14.30
N GLY A 14 -19.70 23.16 13.43
CA GLY A 14 -18.30 23.32 13.81
C GLY A 14 -18.01 24.67 14.48
N LYS A 15 -16.92 24.70 15.27
CA LYS A 15 -16.50 25.85 16.11
C LYS A 15 -16.58 27.23 15.45
N LYS A 16 -16.18 27.36 14.17
CA LYS A 16 -16.22 28.64 13.44
C LYS A 16 -17.66 29.13 13.21
N ARG A 17 -18.55 28.24 12.81
CA ARG A 17 -19.96 28.57 12.52
C ARG A 17 -20.73 28.83 13.81
N LEU A 18 -20.45 28.10 14.89
CA LEU A 18 -21.02 28.41 16.21
C LEU A 18 -20.59 29.80 16.70
N TYR A 19 -19.30 30.12 16.58
CA TYR A 19 -18.79 31.45 16.92
C TYR A 19 -19.45 32.57 16.10
N GLN A 20 -19.56 32.40 14.78
CA GLN A 20 -20.22 33.36 13.90
C GLN A 20 -21.71 33.52 14.23
N LEU A 21 -22.42 32.43 14.49
CA LEU A 21 -23.84 32.47 14.86
C LEU A 21 -24.05 33.30 16.14
N LEU A 22 -23.24 33.06 17.17
CA LEU A 22 -23.36 33.80 18.44
C LEU A 22 -23.09 35.30 18.25
N LEU A 23 -22.09 35.66 17.43
CA LEU A 23 -21.84 37.05 17.05
C LEU A 23 -23.05 37.67 16.34
N THR A 24 -23.63 36.99 15.35
CA THR A 24 -24.79 37.49 14.60
C THR A 24 -26.02 37.69 15.50
N LEU A 25 -26.17 36.85 16.53
CA LEU A 25 -27.23 36.99 17.54
C LEU A 25 -26.95 38.09 18.57
N GLY A 26 -25.83 38.80 18.47
CA GLY A 26 -25.46 39.92 19.35
C GLY A 26 -24.72 39.51 20.63
N TYR A 27 -24.34 38.24 20.79
CA TYR A 27 -23.58 37.79 21.95
C TYR A 27 -22.08 37.95 21.73
N TYR A 28 -21.38 38.45 22.75
CA TYR A 28 -19.93 38.56 22.75
C TYR A 28 -19.36 38.46 24.16
N TRP A 29 -18.20 37.80 24.27
CA TRP A 29 -17.33 37.86 25.43
C TRP A 29 -15.87 37.58 25.02
N PRO A 30 -14.86 38.02 25.79
CA PRO A 30 -13.46 38.01 25.35
C PRO A 30 -12.91 36.63 24.94
N THR A 31 -13.33 35.55 25.61
CA THR A 31 -12.86 34.17 25.35
C THR A 31 -13.75 33.38 24.40
N MET A 32 -14.80 33.98 23.83
CA MET A 32 -15.85 33.29 23.07
C MET A 32 -15.34 32.39 21.95
N LYS A 33 -14.28 32.79 21.23
CA LYS A 33 -13.68 31.96 20.18
C LYS A 33 -13.05 30.68 20.72
N LYS A 34 -12.41 30.75 21.89
CA LYS A 34 -11.86 29.58 22.58
C LYS A 34 -12.99 28.74 23.18
N ASP A 35 -13.93 29.37 23.85
CA ASP A 35 -15.02 28.68 24.55
C ASP A 35 -15.93 27.94 23.57
N THR A 36 -16.22 28.51 22.40
CA THR A 36 -16.96 27.81 21.32
C THR A 36 -16.16 26.65 20.72
N ALA A 37 -14.83 26.78 20.61
CA ALA A 37 -13.98 25.71 20.14
C ALA A 37 -13.92 24.55 21.14
N ASP A 38 -13.78 24.86 22.43
CA ASP A 38 -13.77 23.90 23.51
C ASP A 38 -15.17 23.25 23.65
N PHE A 39 -16.25 24.02 23.60
CA PHE A 39 -17.63 23.51 23.67
C PHE A 39 -17.93 22.47 22.59
N VAL A 40 -17.60 22.75 21.33
CA VAL A 40 -17.78 21.79 20.22
C VAL A 40 -16.87 20.57 20.39
N LYS A 41 -15.65 20.76 20.92
CA LYS A 41 -14.69 19.70 21.16
C LYS A 41 -15.15 18.72 22.25
N PHE A 42 -15.83 19.21 23.29
CA PHE A 42 -16.41 18.41 24.37
C PHE A 42 -17.79 17.83 24.02
N CYS A 43 -18.41 18.22 22.90
CA CYS A 43 -19.71 17.69 22.50
C CYS A 43 -19.63 16.17 22.22
N HIS A 44 -20.31 15.38 23.04
CA HIS A 44 -20.32 13.92 22.94
C HIS A 44 -20.79 13.42 21.55
N THR A 45 -21.90 13.94 21.04
CA THR A 45 -22.47 13.56 19.74
C THR A 45 -21.51 13.87 18.58
N CYS A 46 -20.91 15.05 18.55
CA CYS A 46 -19.90 15.40 17.54
C CYS A 46 -18.68 14.48 17.63
N GLN A 47 -18.26 14.10 18.83
CA GLN A 47 -17.15 13.17 19.01
C GLN A 47 -17.50 11.76 18.52
N LEU A 48 -18.71 11.24 18.74
CA LEU A 48 -19.09 9.91 18.22
C LEU A 48 -19.26 9.88 16.69
N GLN A 49 -19.78 10.96 16.10
CA GLN A 49 -20.08 11.04 14.66
C GLN A 49 -18.90 11.52 13.80
N ALA A 50 -17.84 12.06 14.42
CA ALA A 50 -16.69 12.57 13.67
C ALA A 50 -16.06 11.53 12.73
N ASN A 51 -15.54 12.01 11.60
CA ASN A 51 -14.92 11.20 10.55
C ASN A 51 -13.81 10.27 11.09
N LEU A 52 -13.62 9.14 10.40
CA LEU A 52 -12.53 8.21 10.67
C LEU A 52 -11.18 8.86 10.35
N ILE A 53 -10.17 8.53 11.16
CA ILE A 53 -8.82 9.07 10.99
C ILE A 53 -8.00 8.07 10.17
N HIS A 54 -7.68 8.41 8.92
CA HIS A 54 -7.05 7.50 7.95
C HIS A 54 -5.51 7.51 7.96
N THR A 55 -4.86 8.22 8.88
CA THR A 55 -3.39 8.29 8.97
C THR A 55 -2.84 7.20 9.88
N HIS A 56 -2.05 6.29 9.29
CA HIS A 56 -1.31 5.23 9.97
C HIS A 56 -0.14 5.85 10.78
N SER A 57 0.40 5.13 11.77
CA SER A 57 1.36 5.67 12.74
C SER A 57 2.83 5.29 12.54
N THR A 58 3.22 4.68 11.40
CA THR A 58 4.57 4.10 11.29
C THR A 58 5.31 4.56 10.05
N SER A 59 6.53 5.05 10.27
CA SER A 59 7.47 5.53 9.24
C SER A 59 7.81 4.42 8.24
N LEU A 60 7.87 4.80 6.95
CA LEU A 60 8.16 3.90 5.84
C LEU A 60 9.62 3.46 5.91
N GLN A 61 9.89 2.21 6.28
CA GLN A 61 11.25 1.68 6.27
C GLN A 61 11.80 1.59 4.83
N ASN A 62 12.98 2.17 4.64
CA ASN A 62 13.70 2.15 3.38
C ASN A 62 14.30 0.76 3.14
N MET A 63 13.83 0.06 2.11
CA MET A 63 14.26 -1.31 1.79
C MET A 63 15.28 -1.29 0.66
N ALA A 64 16.49 -0.80 0.95
CA ALA A 64 17.61 -0.95 0.04
C ALA A 64 17.95 -2.44 -0.13
N THR A 65 18.07 -2.92 -1.37
CA THR A 65 18.50 -4.29 -1.67
C THR A 65 19.96 -4.28 -2.12
N PRO A 66 20.83 -5.14 -1.57
CA PRO A 66 22.26 -5.12 -1.83
C PRO A 66 22.67 -5.58 -3.25
N TRP A 67 21.87 -6.42 -3.92
CA TRP A 67 22.13 -6.87 -5.30
C TRP A 67 20.82 -7.13 -6.07
N PRO A 68 20.86 -7.27 -7.42
CA PRO A 68 19.70 -7.64 -8.21
C PRO A 68 19.04 -8.95 -7.72
N PHE A 69 17.73 -9.04 -7.86
CA PHE A 69 16.89 -10.19 -7.44
C PHE A 69 16.98 -10.63 -5.97
N HIS A 70 17.65 -9.86 -5.11
CA HIS A 70 17.78 -10.15 -3.67
C HIS A 70 16.43 -10.24 -2.92
N THR A 71 15.46 -9.38 -3.23
CA THR A 71 14.15 -9.34 -2.54
C THR A 71 12.98 -9.27 -3.49
N TRP A 72 12.01 -10.14 -3.23
CA TRP A 72 10.72 -10.20 -3.90
C TRP A 72 9.59 -10.04 -2.89
N GLY A 73 8.54 -9.32 -3.25
CA GLY A 73 7.27 -9.32 -2.55
C GLY A 73 6.23 -10.08 -3.35
N LEU A 74 5.59 -11.07 -2.72
CA LEU A 74 4.50 -11.86 -3.28
C LEU A 74 3.19 -11.36 -2.72
N ASP A 75 2.18 -11.33 -3.56
CA ASP A 75 0.82 -10.94 -3.18
C ASP A 75 -0.22 -11.63 -4.08
N LEU A 76 -1.44 -11.78 -3.58
CA LEU A 76 -2.56 -12.38 -4.29
C LEU A 76 -3.63 -11.33 -4.56
N ILE A 77 -4.00 -11.18 -5.82
CA ILE A 77 -5.10 -10.32 -6.24
C ILE A 77 -6.34 -11.19 -6.46
N GLY A 78 -7.42 -10.88 -5.74
CA GLY A 78 -8.73 -11.48 -5.97
C GLY A 78 -9.57 -11.64 -4.71
N PRO A 79 -10.71 -12.36 -4.79
CA PRO A 79 -11.25 -12.94 -6.02
C PRO A 79 -11.74 -11.86 -6.99
N ILE A 80 -11.49 -12.03 -8.29
CA ILE A 80 -11.85 -11.11 -9.37
C ILE A 80 -13.13 -11.61 -10.06
N ASN A 81 -14.14 -10.74 -10.11
CA ASN A 81 -15.41 -11.01 -10.80
C ASN A 81 -15.65 -10.00 -11.93
N PRO A 82 -16.14 -10.43 -13.11
CA PRO A 82 -16.44 -11.82 -13.47
C PRO A 82 -15.17 -12.69 -13.68
N PRO A 83 -15.27 -14.03 -13.52
CA PRO A 83 -14.18 -14.94 -13.83
C PRO A 83 -13.76 -14.83 -15.30
N SER A 84 -12.46 -14.94 -15.56
CA SER A 84 -11.92 -14.97 -16.93
C SER A 84 -11.40 -16.36 -17.26
N GLY A 85 -12.08 -17.09 -18.15
CA GLY A 85 -11.69 -18.48 -18.48
C GLY A 85 -11.69 -19.43 -17.27
N GLY A 86 -12.43 -19.08 -16.21
CA GLY A 86 -12.46 -19.78 -14.91
C GLY A 86 -11.33 -19.42 -13.95
N TYR A 87 -10.45 -18.48 -14.31
CA TYR A 87 -9.51 -17.85 -13.39
C TYR A 87 -10.22 -16.76 -12.58
N ILE A 88 -9.92 -16.70 -11.28
CA ILE A 88 -10.51 -15.74 -10.34
C ILE A 88 -9.45 -15.07 -9.43
N TRP A 89 -8.18 -15.49 -9.53
CA TRP A 89 -7.08 -14.92 -8.76
C TRP A 89 -5.91 -14.59 -9.69
N ILE A 90 -5.06 -13.65 -9.29
CA ILE A 90 -3.76 -13.41 -9.92
C ILE A 90 -2.71 -13.48 -8.81
N LEU A 91 -1.74 -14.39 -8.94
CA LEU A 91 -0.56 -14.39 -8.10
C LEU A 91 0.49 -13.48 -8.72
N VAL A 92 0.99 -12.51 -7.94
CA VAL A 92 1.95 -11.52 -8.39
C VAL A 92 3.20 -11.57 -7.53
N ALA A 93 4.37 -11.54 -8.17
CA ALA A 93 5.65 -11.30 -7.52
C ALA A 93 6.29 -10.04 -8.08
N THR A 94 6.65 -9.12 -7.18
CA THR A 94 7.33 -7.87 -7.51
C THR A 94 8.75 -7.91 -6.96
N LYS A 95 9.76 -7.76 -7.82
CA LYS A 95 11.14 -7.59 -7.41
C LYS A 95 11.41 -6.14 -7.02
N TYR A 96 11.88 -5.91 -5.78
CA TYR A 96 11.79 -4.60 -5.14
C TYR A 96 12.63 -3.49 -5.77
N PHE A 97 13.81 -3.81 -6.32
CA PHE A 97 14.69 -2.81 -6.91
C PHE A 97 14.26 -2.36 -8.31
N SER A 98 14.25 -3.28 -9.28
CA SER A 98 13.88 -2.92 -10.67
C SER A 98 12.39 -2.77 -10.88
N LYS A 99 11.57 -3.10 -9.86
CA LYS A 99 10.11 -3.19 -9.95
C LYS A 99 9.65 -4.22 -11.00
N TRP A 100 10.50 -5.20 -11.32
CA TRP A 100 10.11 -6.28 -12.23
C TRP A 100 8.94 -7.07 -11.65
N ILE A 101 7.97 -7.43 -12.50
CA ILE A 101 6.80 -8.19 -12.09
C ILE A 101 6.79 -9.54 -12.81
N GLU A 102 6.52 -10.61 -12.08
CA GLU A 102 5.98 -11.86 -12.62
C GLU A 102 4.55 -12.04 -12.10
N ALA A 103 3.63 -12.52 -12.96
CA ALA A 103 2.28 -12.83 -12.52
C ALA A 103 1.68 -14.01 -13.30
N ILE A 104 0.84 -14.80 -12.63
CA ILE A 104 0.08 -15.90 -13.24
C ILE A 104 -1.41 -15.86 -12.83
N PRO A 105 -2.34 -16.23 -13.73
CA PRO A 105 -3.75 -16.33 -13.40
C PRO A 105 -4.02 -17.67 -12.70
N LEU A 106 -4.83 -17.67 -11.66
CA LEU A 106 -5.13 -18.83 -10.83
C LEU A 106 -6.64 -19.06 -10.69
N ARG A 107 -7.04 -20.33 -10.78
CA ARG A 107 -8.42 -20.77 -10.47
C ARG A 107 -8.62 -20.93 -8.96
N LYS A 108 -7.56 -21.38 -8.26
CA LYS A 108 -7.51 -21.56 -6.81
C LYS A 108 -6.13 -21.15 -6.30
N ALA A 109 -6.09 -20.46 -5.17
CA ALA A 109 -4.84 -20.08 -4.51
C ALA A 109 -4.44 -21.17 -3.51
N THR A 110 -3.71 -22.19 -3.97
CA THR A 110 -3.24 -23.30 -3.12
C THR A 110 -1.75 -23.18 -2.80
N GLY A 111 -1.31 -23.79 -1.71
CA GLY A 111 0.09 -23.81 -1.32
C GLY A 111 1.02 -24.45 -2.35
N ALA A 112 0.59 -25.53 -3.00
CA ALA A 112 1.35 -26.17 -4.08
C ALA A 112 1.55 -25.22 -5.27
N THR A 113 0.50 -24.47 -5.63
CA THR A 113 0.56 -23.45 -6.68
C THR A 113 1.55 -22.33 -6.33
N MET A 114 1.56 -21.84 -5.09
CA MET A 114 2.53 -20.83 -4.65
C MET A 114 3.97 -21.34 -4.70
N ALA A 115 4.20 -22.58 -4.22
CA ALA A 115 5.51 -23.22 -4.23
C ALA A 115 6.05 -23.41 -5.66
N ASN A 116 5.21 -23.90 -6.58
CA ASN A 116 5.57 -24.05 -7.98
C ASN A 116 5.87 -22.70 -8.63
N PHE A 117 5.08 -21.66 -8.33
CA PHE A 117 5.34 -20.33 -8.85
C PHE A 117 6.69 -19.77 -8.38
N ILE A 118 7.05 -19.92 -7.11
CA ILE A 118 8.37 -19.50 -6.59
C ILE A 118 9.49 -20.24 -7.33
N ARG A 119 9.34 -21.56 -7.53
CA ARG A 119 10.34 -22.36 -8.25
C ARG A 119 10.46 -21.93 -9.71
N GLU A 120 9.37 -21.94 -10.45
CA GLU A 120 9.35 -21.86 -11.93
C GLU A 120 9.42 -20.43 -12.48
N HIS A 121 8.88 -19.46 -11.74
CA HIS A 121 8.81 -18.07 -12.20
C HIS A 121 9.80 -17.15 -11.50
N ILE A 122 10.38 -17.57 -10.36
CA ILE A 122 11.40 -16.79 -9.66
C ILE A 122 12.76 -17.50 -9.73
N ILE A 123 12.89 -18.67 -9.12
CA ILE A 123 14.20 -19.33 -8.94
C ILE A 123 14.81 -19.75 -10.28
N THR A 124 14.08 -20.47 -11.13
CA THR A 124 14.63 -20.97 -12.40
C THR A 124 14.82 -19.88 -13.45
N ARG A 125 14.26 -18.68 -13.25
CA ARG A 125 14.39 -17.54 -14.18
C ARG A 125 15.44 -16.53 -13.76
N PHE A 126 15.51 -16.23 -12.47
CA PHE A 126 16.30 -15.11 -11.94
C PHE A 126 17.33 -15.54 -10.89
N GLY A 127 17.37 -16.84 -10.55
CA GLY A 127 18.18 -17.38 -9.48
C GLY A 127 17.48 -17.29 -8.11
N ILE A 128 18.19 -17.80 -7.10
CA ILE A 128 17.65 -17.93 -5.73
C ILE A 128 17.63 -16.55 -5.05
N PRO A 129 16.47 -16.03 -4.66
CA PRO A 129 16.40 -14.79 -3.90
C PRO A 129 16.86 -15.01 -2.47
N HIS A 130 17.54 -14.04 -1.86
CA HIS A 130 17.88 -14.13 -0.44
C HIS A 130 16.64 -14.00 0.47
N LYS A 131 15.64 -13.22 0.03
CA LYS A 131 14.46 -12.93 0.83
C LYS A 131 13.18 -12.84 0.00
N ILE A 132 12.13 -13.51 0.47
CA ILE A 132 10.76 -13.35 -0.02
C ILE A 132 9.92 -12.69 1.07
N ILE A 133 9.12 -11.71 0.68
CA ILE A 133 8.14 -11.05 1.53
C ILE A 133 6.74 -11.45 1.06
N SER A 134 5.85 -11.79 1.97
CA SER A 134 4.43 -11.95 1.67
C SER A 134 3.58 -11.47 2.84
N ASP A 135 2.27 -11.40 2.64
CA ASP A 135 1.34 -11.28 3.76
C ASP A 135 1.23 -12.59 4.57
N ASN A 136 0.40 -12.57 5.61
CA ASN A 136 0.09 -13.76 6.42
C ASN A 136 -1.04 -14.61 5.81
N GLY A 137 -1.27 -14.52 4.50
CA GLY A 137 -2.26 -15.33 3.82
C GLY A 137 -1.95 -16.82 3.96
N THR A 138 -2.98 -17.62 4.23
CA THR A 138 -2.87 -19.09 4.29
C THR A 138 -2.26 -19.72 3.01
N PRO A 139 -2.43 -19.16 1.80
CA PRO A 139 -1.75 -19.70 0.61
C PRO A 139 -0.23 -19.59 0.65
N PHE A 140 0.34 -18.65 1.42
CA PHE A 140 1.79 -18.50 1.58
C PHE A 140 2.33 -19.20 2.83
N ILE A 141 1.47 -19.53 3.80
CA ILE A 141 1.82 -20.23 5.04
C ILE A 141 1.33 -21.67 4.99
N ASN A 142 2.12 -22.54 4.37
CA ASN A 142 1.85 -23.97 4.29
C ASN A 142 3.14 -24.77 4.11
N LYS A 143 3.02 -26.10 4.22
CA LYS A 143 4.13 -27.05 4.10
C LYS A 143 4.87 -26.93 2.77
N ASN A 144 4.14 -26.87 1.65
CA ASN A 144 4.75 -26.85 0.31
C ASN A 144 5.63 -25.61 0.10
N VAL A 145 5.13 -24.42 0.49
CA VAL A 145 5.91 -23.18 0.40
C VAL A 145 7.11 -23.22 1.34
N ARG A 146 6.91 -23.71 2.57
CA ARG A 146 7.98 -23.83 3.57
C ARG A 146 9.12 -24.72 3.07
N GLU A 147 8.81 -25.89 2.52
CA GLU A 147 9.79 -26.85 2.01
C GLU A 147 10.65 -26.24 0.90
N VAL A 148 10.05 -25.52 -0.05
CA VAL A 148 10.80 -24.82 -1.10
C VAL A 148 11.71 -23.75 -0.50
N LEU A 149 11.20 -22.94 0.42
CA LEU A 149 11.98 -21.85 1.01
C LEU A 149 13.14 -22.39 1.88
N GLU A 150 12.93 -23.46 2.65
CA GLU A 150 13.96 -24.11 3.45
C GLU A 150 15.02 -24.79 2.58
N HIS A 151 14.60 -25.51 1.53
CA HIS A 151 15.50 -26.19 0.61
C HIS A 151 16.50 -25.23 -0.04
N TYR A 152 16.04 -24.04 -0.46
CA TYR A 152 16.88 -23.01 -1.07
C TYR A 152 17.40 -21.97 -0.08
N GLN A 153 17.18 -22.16 1.23
CA GLN A 153 17.60 -21.25 2.31
C GLN A 153 17.11 -19.80 2.14
N ILE A 154 15.93 -19.63 1.56
CA ILE A 154 15.29 -18.34 1.30
C ILE A 154 14.63 -17.82 2.58
N LYS A 155 14.99 -16.61 3.01
CA LYS A 155 14.37 -15.99 4.19
C LYS A 155 12.97 -15.52 3.89
N HIS A 156 11.97 -16.11 4.54
CA HIS A 156 10.59 -15.63 4.48
C HIS A 156 10.35 -14.53 5.51
N ARG A 157 10.07 -13.30 5.06
CA ARG A 157 9.59 -12.23 5.93
C ARG A 157 8.10 -12.01 5.72
N ARG A 158 7.35 -12.06 6.79
CA ARG A 158 5.91 -11.85 6.75
C ARG A 158 5.61 -10.40 7.08
N SER A 159 4.71 -9.75 6.34
CA SER A 159 4.13 -8.50 6.83
C SER A 159 3.31 -8.84 8.08
N MET A 160 3.46 -8.07 9.15
CA MET A 160 2.64 -8.27 10.33
C MET A 160 1.19 -7.92 9.97
N PRO A 161 0.15 -8.61 10.50
CA PRO A 161 -1.26 -8.33 10.16
C PRO A 161 -1.66 -6.86 10.35
N TYR A 162 -0.92 -6.16 11.21
CA TYR A 162 -1.16 -4.77 11.58
C TYR A 162 -0.25 -3.77 10.87
N TYR A 163 0.75 -4.23 10.10
CA TYR A 163 1.73 -3.43 9.35
C TYR A 163 1.82 -3.87 7.87
N PRO A 164 0.78 -3.60 7.05
CA PRO A 164 0.76 -3.96 5.62
C PRO A 164 1.88 -3.29 4.81
N GLN A 165 2.48 -2.21 5.33
CA GLN A 165 3.61 -1.48 4.71
C GLN A 165 4.80 -2.39 4.36
N GLY A 166 5.00 -3.51 5.07
CA GLY A 166 6.06 -4.48 4.76
C GLY A 166 5.99 -5.05 3.33
N ASN A 167 4.78 -5.15 2.76
CA ASN A 167 4.52 -5.57 1.38
C ASN A 167 3.95 -4.44 0.50
N GLY A 168 3.99 -3.18 0.95
CA GLY A 168 3.32 -2.06 0.26
C GLY A 168 3.83 -1.79 -1.16
N GLN A 169 5.04 -2.24 -1.50
CA GLN A 169 5.56 -2.20 -2.86
C GLN A 169 4.81 -3.16 -3.79
N ALA A 170 4.48 -4.37 -3.33
CA ALA A 170 3.67 -5.32 -4.08
C ALA A 170 2.25 -4.78 -4.25
N GLU A 171 1.65 -4.20 -3.21
CA GLU A 171 0.30 -3.58 -3.30
C GLU A 171 0.25 -2.41 -4.29
N ALA A 172 1.24 -1.51 -4.26
CA ALA A 172 1.35 -0.41 -5.22
C ALA A 172 1.47 -0.93 -6.66
N THR A 173 2.18 -2.03 -6.83
CA THR A 173 2.37 -2.70 -8.11
C THR A 173 1.09 -3.35 -8.59
N ASN A 174 0.36 -4.04 -7.72
CA ASN A 174 -0.93 -4.64 -7.99
C ASN A 174 -1.98 -3.62 -8.44
N ARG A 175 -2.02 -2.44 -7.79
CA ARG A 175 -2.88 -1.33 -8.21
C ARG A 175 -2.57 -0.85 -9.62
N MET A 176 -1.29 -0.74 -9.98
CA MET A 176 -0.90 -0.36 -11.34
C MET A 176 -1.25 -1.45 -12.36
N LEU A 177 -0.99 -2.72 -12.03
CA LEU A 177 -1.31 -3.87 -12.87
C LEU A 177 -2.81 -3.92 -13.17
N LEU A 178 -3.67 -3.83 -12.14
CA LEU A 178 -5.12 -3.81 -12.30
C LEU A 178 -5.60 -2.60 -13.13
N ARG A 179 -4.98 -1.43 -12.97
CA ARG A 179 -5.33 -0.24 -13.77
C ARG A 179 -5.06 -0.46 -15.25
N ILE A 180 -3.90 -1.03 -15.60
CA ILE A 180 -3.57 -1.33 -17.00
C ILE A 180 -4.51 -2.42 -17.52
N LEU A 181 -4.65 -3.52 -16.77
CA LEU A 181 -5.47 -4.66 -17.15
C LEU A 181 -6.94 -4.27 -17.38
N SER A 182 -7.50 -3.42 -16.51
CA SER A 182 -8.87 -2.91 -16.64
C SER A 182 -9.08 -2.11 -17.93
N LYS A 183 -8.08 -1.34 -18.36
CA LYS A 183 -8.15 -0.59 -19.62
C LYS A 183 -8.03 -1.52 -20.83
N MET A 184 -7.11 -2.48 -20.79
CA MET A 184 -6.95 -3.48 -21.85
C MET A 184 -8.24 -4.30 -22.08
N VAL A 185 -8.91 -4.70 -20.99
CA VAL A 185 -10.21 -5.38 -21.07
C VAL A 185 -11.29 -4.50 -21.68
N PHE A 186 -11.31 -3.21 -21.32
CA PHE A 186 -12.29 -2.26 -21.85
C PHE A 186 -12.09 -2.00 -23.34
N ASP A 187 -10.85 -1.74 -23.76
CA ASP A 187 -10.52 -1.35 -25.15
C ASP A 187 -10.54 -2.56 -26.11
N TYR A 188 -10.05 -3.73 -25.69
CA TYR A 188 -9.84 -4.89 -26.56
C TYR A 188 -10.82 -6.06 -26.31
N GLY A 189 -11.79 -5.89 -25.39
CA GLY A 189 -12.76 -6.92 -25.01
C GLY A 189 -12.09 -8.15 -24.37
N LYS A 190 -12.72 -9.33 -24.46
CA LYS A 190 -12.26 -10.61 -23.85
C LYS A 190 -12.12 -10.56 -22.32
N GLY A 191 -11.85 -11.71 -21.72
CA GLY A 191 -11.63 -11.83 -20.28
C GLY A 191 -10.23 -11.34 -19.87
N TRP A 192 -10.11 -10.80 -18.65
CA TRP A 192 -8.85 -10.22 -18.15
C TRP A 192 -7.63 -11.17 -18.23
N SER A 193 -7.83 -12.49 -18.14
CA SER A 193 -6.71 -13.44 -18.16
C SER A 193 -5.99 -13.50 -19.51
N SER A 194 -6.66 -13.20 -20.63
CA SER A 194 -6.01 -13.19 -21.94
C SER A 194 -5.06 -12.01 -22.13
N HIS A 195 -5.28 -10.92 -21.38
CA HIS A 195 -4.50 -9.68 -21.50
C HIS A 195 -3.35 -9.59 -20.50
N LEU A 196 -3.19 -10.60 -19.63
CA LEU A 196 -2.21 -10.53 -18.55
C LEU A 196 -0.78 -10.47 -19.07
N ALA A 197 -0.44 -11.22 -20.12
CA ALA A 197 0.88 -11.21 -20.72
C ALA A 197 1.23 -9.84 -21.31
N ASP A 198 0.33 -9.25 -22.11
CA ASP A 198 0.51 -7.94 -22.71
C ASP A 198 0.58 -6.84 -21.66
N THR A 199 -0.24 -6.96 -20.60
CA THR A 199 -0.20 -6.06 -19.45
C THR A 199 1.15 -6.11 -18.74
N LEU A 200 1.72 -7.31 -18.52
CA LEU A 200 3.04 -7.46 -17.93
C LEU A 200 4.13 -6.85 -18.81
N TRP A 201 4.06 -7.07 -20.13
CA TRP A 201 5.01 -6.49 -21.07
C TRP A 201 4.95 -4.97 -21.10
N ALA A 202 3.75 -4.39 -21.24
CA ALA A 202 3.54 -2.94 -21.18
C ALA A 202 4.03 -2.36 -19.85
N TYR A 203 3.78 -3.04 -18.72
CA TYR A 203 4.31 -2.61 -17.43
C TYR A 203 5.85 -2.63 -17.42
N ARG A 204 6.47 -3.72 -17.88
CA ARG A 204 7.95 -3.89 -17.87
C ARG A 204 8.65 -2.90 -18.79
N GLY A 205 8.02 -2.49 -19.90
CA GLY A 205 8.53 -1.47 -20.82
C GLY A 205 8.24 -0.02 -20.41
N SER A 206 7.45 0.22 -19.35
CA SER A 206 7.10 1.58 -18.91
C SER A 206 7.98 2.08 -17.77
N THR A 207 8.48 3.31 -17.89
CA THR A 207 9.30 3.97 -16.87
C THR A 207 8.57 4.07 -15.52
N LYS A 208 9.25 3.75 -14.42
CA LYS A 208 8.69 3.89 -13.06
C LYS A 208 9.13 5.17 -12.42
N THR A 209 8.20 5.91 -11.83
CA THR A 209 8.47 7.18 -11.14
C THR A 209 9.53 7.05 -10.03
N ALA A 210 9.56 5.91 -9.33
CA ALA A 210 10.50 5.67 -8.24
C ALA A 210 11.96 5.56 -8.72
N THR A 211 12.21 4.87 -9.84
CA THR A 211 13.56 4.63 -10.35
C THR A 211 13.94 5.61 -11.47
N GLY A 212 12.97 6.09 -12.23
CA GLY A 212 13.15 6.85 -13.47
C GLY A 212 13.62 6.01 -14.65
N PHE A 213 13.54 4.68 -14.56
CA PHE A 213 13.90 3.71 -15.62
C PHE A 213 12.78 2.69 -15.82
N THR A 214 12.81 1.96 -16.95
CA THR A 214 11.91 0.82 -17.17
C THR A 214 12.41 -0.39 -16.37
N PRO A 215 11.51 -1.25 -15.85
CA PRO A 215 11.93 -2.51 -15.23
C PRO A 215 12.73 -3.39 -16.18
N PHE A 216 12.45 -3.32 -17.48
CA PHE A 216 13.13 -4.10 -18.51
C PHE A 216 14.59 -3.69 -18.68
N SER A 217 14.90 -2.39 -18.84
CA SER A 217 16.30 -1.94 -18.96
C SER A 217 17.13 -2.21 -17.71
N LEU A 218 16.55 -2.05 -16.51
CA LEU A 218 17.27 -2.38 -15.27
C LEU A 218 17.61 -3.88 -15.13
N VAL A 219 16.87 -4.76 -15.80
CA VAL A 219 17.12 -6.21 -15.80
C VAL A 219 18.07 -6.60 -16.93
N TYR A 220 17.81 -6.17 -18.16
CA TYR A 220 18.48 -6.68 -19.36
C TYR A 220 19.56 -5.77 -19.95
N GLY A 221 19.75 -4.55 -19.43
CA GLY A 221 20.74 -3.59 -19.96
C GLY A 221 20.15 -2.57 -20.91
N THR A 222 19.10 -2.93 -21.63
CA THR A 222 18.52 -2.10 -22.70
C THR A 222 17.00 -2.08 -22.61
N ASP A 223 16.35 -1.05 -23.16
CA ASP A 223 14.89 -1.01 -23.21
C ASP A 223 14.32 -2.03 -24.22
N ALA A 224 13.12 -2.54 -23.95
CA ALA A 224 12.44 -3.42 -24.88
C ALA A 224 12.12 -2.67 -26.18
N ILE A 225 12.24 -3.33 -27.33
CA ILE A 225 11.75 -2.79 -28.60
C ILE A 225 10.22 -2.75 -28.53
N SER A 226 9.66 -1.55 -28.65
CA SER A 226 8.20 -1.36 -28.68
C SER A 226 7.63 -1.48 -30.11
N PRO A 227 6.35 -1.81 -30.30
CA PRO A 227 5.73 -1.86 -31.63
C PRO A 227 5.81 -0.52 -32.36
N THR A 228 5.78 0.59 -31.61
CA THR A 228 5.92 1.93 -32.18
C THR A 228 7.27 2.12 -32.87
N GLU A 229 8.36 1.55 -32.32
CA GLU A 229 9.68 1.59 -32.95
C GLU A 229 9.77 0.75 -34.23
N LEU A 230 8.87 -0.21 -34.43
CA LEU A 230 8.79 -0.99 -35.67
C LEU A 230 7.95 -0.26 -36.74
N LEU A 231 6.89 0.45 -36.31
CA LEU A 231 6.06 1.26 -37.21
C LEU A 231 6.77 2.53 -37.66
N VAL A 232 7.51 3.16 -36.74
CA VAL A 232 8.34 4.34 -36.99
C VAL A 232 9.74 4.03 -36.45
N PRO A 233 10.68 3.60 -37.33
CA PRO A 233 12.03 3.21 -36.94
C PRO A 233 12.70 4.25 -36.04
N SER A 234 13.05 3.83 -34.82
CA SER A 234 13.84 4.65 -33.91
C SER A 234 15.29 4.71 -34.37
N PRO A 235 16.09 5.71 -33.93
CA PRO A 235 17.52 5.74 -34.22
C PRO A 235 18.24 4.45 -33.85
N ARG A 236 17.80 3.77 -32.77
CA ARG A 236 18.34 2.46 -32.38
C ARG A 236 18.04 1.36 -33.41
N ILE A 237 16.83 1.32 -33.96
CA ILE A 237 16.46 0.34 -34.99
C ILE A 237 17.24 0.61 -36.28
N LEU A 238 17.29 1.87 -36.72
CA LEU A 238 18.04 2.26 -37.92
C LEU A 238 19.53 1.90 -37.77
N HIS A 239 20.14 2.29 -36.63
CA HIS A 239 21.53 1.99 -36.36
C HIS A 239 21.77 0.48 -36.21
N GLY A 240 20.89 -0.26 -35.55
CA GLY A 240 21.00 -1.71 -35.44
C GLY A 240 21.00 -2.43 -36.79
N MET A 241 20.17 -1.99 -37.73
CA MET A 241 20.14 -2.53 -39.10
C MET A 241 21.44 -2.24 -39.87
N ASP A 242 22.05 -1.07 -39.66
CA ASP A 242 23.33 -0.72 -40.27
C ASP A 242 24.48 -1.55 -39.65
N LEU A 243 24.45 -1.74 -38.33
CA LEU A 243 25.44 -2.49 -37.57
C LEU A 243 25.43 -3.99 -37.82
N GLU A 244 24.29 -4.60 -38.21
CA GLU A 244 24.21 -6.03 -38.55
C GLU A 244 25.19 -6.45 -39.65
N THR A 245 25.71 -5.51 -40.42
CA THR A 245 26.73 -5.76 -41.46
C THR A 245 28.15 -5.89 -40.93
N ASP A 246 28.42 -5.51 -39.67
CA ASP A 246 29.74 -5.56 -39.02
C ASP A 246 29.65 -6.12 -37.58
N ALA A 247 30.19 -7.33 -37.40
CA ALA A 247 30.14 -8.05 -36.14
C ALA A 247 30.94 -7.39 -35.01
N ASP A 248 32.02 -6.67 -35.33
CA ASP A 248 32.88 -6.05 -34.34
C ASP A 248 32.21 -4.80 -33.76
N ILE A 249 31.59 -3.98 -34.62
CA ILE A 249 30.85 -2.80 -34.16
C ILE A 249 29.60 -3.20 -33.35
N CYS A 250 28.92 -4.29 -33.73
CA CYS A 250 27.83 -4.88 -32.93
C CYS A 250 28.30 -5.28 -31.53
N ALA A 251 29.48 -5.91 -31.42
CA ALA A 251 30.04 -6.33 -30.15
C ALA A 251 30.41 -5.12 -29.27
N GLU A 252 31.03 -4.08 -29.84
CA GLU A 252 31.38 -2.85 -29.12
C GLU A 252 30.14 -2.13 -28.59
N ALA A 253 29.10 -1.97 -29.40
CA ALA A 253 27.83 -1.36 -28.97
C ALA A 253 27.20 -2.14 -27.81
N ARG A 254 27.24 -3.47 -27.87
CA ARG A 254 26.72 -4.34 -26.80
C ARG A 254 27.54 -4.23 -25.51
N VAL A 255 28.86 -4.09 -25.60
CA VAL A 255 29.73 -3.87 -24.44
C VAL A 255 29.39 -2.54 -23.77
N ALA A 256 29.25 -1.47 -24.54
CA ALA A 256 28.89 -0.15 -24.01
C ALA A 256 27.54 -0.15 -23.26
N ASP A 257 26.53 -0.86 -23.79
CA ASP A 257 25.24 -1.06 -23.12
C ASP A 257 25.42 -1.76 -21.75
N LEU A 258 26.26 -2.79 -21.68
CA LEU A 258 26.50 -3.54 -20.44
C LEU A 258 27.32 -2.75 -19.43
N GLU A 259 28.30 -1.96 -19.87
CA GLU A 259 29.09 -1.08 -19.00
C GLU A 259 28.22 0.02 -18.37
N SER A 260 27.30 0.60 -19.15
CA SER A 260 26.39 1.65 -18.66
C SER A 260 25.28 1.13 -17.73
N LEU A 261 24.94 -0.17 -17.81
CA LEU A 261 23.87 -0.76 -17.01
C LEU A 261 24.10 -0.62 -15.49
N GLU A 262 25.33 -0.81 -15.02
CA GLU A 262 25.62 -0.69 -13.59
C GLU A 262 25.51 0.77 -13.11
N GLU A 263 25.88 1.72 -13.95
CA GLU A 263 25.65 3.15 -13.69
C GLU A 263 24.15 3.46 -13.63
N ALA A 264 23.35 2.97 -14.59
CA ALA A 264 21.90 3.13 -14.60
C ALA A 264 21.27 2.55 -13.32
N ARG A 265 21.75 1.40 -12.84
CA ARG A 265 21.29 0.78 -11.58
C ARG A 265 21.64 1.64 -10.36
N LYS A 266 22.86 2.17 -10.28
CA LYS A 266 23.26 3.09 -9.20
C LYS A 266 22.40 4.35 -9.21
N LEU A 267 22.15 4.95 -10.37
CA LEU A 267 21.28 6.12 -10.48
C LEU A 267 19.83 5.79 -10.09
N ALA A 268 19.31 4.63 -10.50
CA ALA A 268 18.00 4.15 -10.10
C ALA A 268 17.89 3.96 -8.58
N GLN A 269 18.95 3.48 -7.93
CA GLN A 269 19.01 3.33 -6.47
C GLN A 269 18.90 4.70 -5.79
N VAL A 270 19.71 5.69 -6.20
CA VAL A 270 19.70 7.04 -5.64
C VAL A 270 18.33 7.70 -5.83
N ARG A 271 17.73 7.56 -7.02
CA ARG A 271 16.38 8.07 -7.31
C ARG A 271 15.32 7.40 -6.42
N SER A 272 15.38 6.08 -6.26
CA SER A 272 14.45 5.33 -5.41
C SER A 272 14.57 5.74 -3.94
N LEU A 273 15.79 5.96 -3.43
CA LEU A 273 16.02 6.43 -2.07
C LEU A 273 15.40 7.81 -1.87
N ARG A 274 15.65 8.77 -2.77
CA ARG A 274 15.07 10.11 -2.73
C ARG A 274 13.54 10.09 -2.84
N TYR A 275 13.00 9.21 -3.69
CA TYR A 275 11.55 9.03 -3.84
C TYR A 275 10.92 8.52 -2.54
N HIS A 276 11.50 7.49 -1.91
CA HIS A 276 11.01 6.97 -0.64
C HIS A 276 11.14 7.99 0.49
N GLN A 277 12.22 8.77 0.53
CA GLN A 277 12.39 9.84 1.51
C GLN A 277 11.30 10.91 1.34
N LYS A 278 11.03 11.39 0.12
CA LYS A 278 9.94 12.33 -0.14
C LYS A 278 8.57 11.79 0.30
N LEU A 279 8.32 10.50 0.07
CA LEU A 279 7.09 9.84 0.54
C LEU A 279 7.05 9.78 2.06
N ALA A 280 8.16 9.44 2.71
CA ALA A 280 8.27 9.42 4.17
C ALA A 280 8.05 10.83 4.74
N ASP A 281 8.69 11.87 4.21
CA ASP A 281 8.54 13.25 4.66
C ASP A 281 7.09 13.75 4.48
N ALA A 282 6.46 13.46 3.34
CA ALA A 282 5.08 13.82 3.08
C ALA A 282 4.12 13.06 4.03
N TYR A 283 4.43 11.80 4.27
CA TYR A 283 3.68 10.96 5.20
C TYR A 283 3.83 11.45 6.64
N GLU A 284 5.04 11.70 7.13
CA GLU A 284 5.33 12.22 8.47
C GLU A 284 4.63 13.56 8.74
N LYS A 285 4.54 14.45 7.75
CA LYS A 285 3.75 15.69 7.84
C LYS A 285 2.25 15.44 8.06
N THR A 286 1.74 14.28 7.67
CA THR A 286 0.34 13.87 7.84
C THR A 286 0.12 12.92 9.03
N VAL A 287 1.17 12.26 9.52
CA VAL A 287 1.11 11.32 10.64
C VAL A 287 0.93 12.12 11.92
N GLN A 288 -0.30 12.08 12.46
CA GLN A 288 -0.50 12.39 13.87
C GLN A 288 -0.24 11.14 14.69
N THR A 289 0.97 11.05 15.27
CA THR A 289 1.29 10.03 16.26
C THR A 289 0.35 10.21 17.45
N ARG A 290 -0.52 9.23 17.67
CA ARG A 290 -1.53 9.26 18.73
C ARG A 290 -1.05 8.41 19.90
N ILE A 291 -0.29 9.06 20.79
CA ILE A 291 0.14 8.45 22.05
C ILE A 291 -0.90 8.78 23.12
N PHE A 292 -1.33 7.75 23.85
CA PHE A 292 -2.30 7.88 24.93
C PHE A 292 -1.67 7.48 26.26
N ALA A 293 -1.94 8.24 27.31
CA ALA A 293 -1.44 7.92 28.66
C ALA A 293 -2.42 7.01 29.41
N LYS A 294 -1.91 6.25 30.37
CA LYS A 294 -2.76 5.54 31.36
C LYS A 294 -3.68 6.54 32.06
N GLY A 295 -4.95 6.19 32.21
CA GLY A 295 -5.99 7.06 32.77
C GLY A 295 -6.68 7.98 31.76
N GLN A 296 -6.17 8.09 30.52
CA GLN A 296 -6.78 8.94 29.50
C GLN A 296 -8.05 8.32 28.93
N MET A 297 -9.08 9.14 28.73
CA MET A 297 -10.30 8.72 28.04
C MET A 297 -10.14 8.75 26.53
N VAL A 298 -10.65 7.70 25.88
CA VAL A 298 -10.59 7.49 24.44
C VAL A 298 -11.92 6.97 23.90
N LEU A 299 -12.14 7.22 22.61
CA LEU A 299 -13.15 6.54 21.82
C LEU A 299 -12.48 5.50 20.94
N ARG A 300 -13.16 4.37 20.75
CA ARG A 300 -12.76 3.28 19.88
C ARG A 300 -13.59 3.35 18.60
N THR A 301 -13.02 3.03 17.43
CA THR A 301 -13.82 2.85 16.21
C THR A 301 -14.76 1.67 16.34
N VAL A 302 -16.00 1.81 15.88
CA VAL A 302 -17.00 0.74 15.89
C VAL A 302 -16.54 -0.52 15.14
N ASP A 303 -17.05 -1.67 15.55
CA ASP A 303 -16.51 -2.98 15.13
C ASP A 303 -16.62 -3.26 13.64
N HIS A 304 -17.70 -2.81 12.98
CA HIS A 304 -17.88 -3.02 11.55
C HIS A 304 -16.85 -2.25 10.72
N VAL A 305 -16.45 -1.04 11.14
CA VAL A 305 -15.37 -0.27 10.52
C VAL A 305 -14.04 -1.01 10.68
N ARG A 306 -13.75 -1.52 11.88
CA ARG A 306 -12.50 -2.24 12.16
C ARG A 306 -12.39 -3.55 11.38
N ARG A 307 -13.52 -4.21 11.11
CA ARG A 307 -13.60 -5.47 10.34
C ARG A 307 -13.81 -5.26 8.83
N GLY A 308 -13.92 -4.02 8.35
CA GLY A 308 -14.17 -3.72 6.95
C GLY A 308 -15.54 -4.18 6.44
N LEU A 309 -16.52 -4.30 7.35
CA LEU A 309 -17.88 -4.71 7.03
C LEU A 309 -18.73 -3.49 6.65
N PRO A 310 -19.79 -3.68 5.82
CA PRO A 310 -20.74 -2.62 5.52
C PRO A 310 -21.34 -2.03 6.81
N SER A 311 -21.58 -0.72 6.80
CA SER A 311 -22.23 -0.08 7.94
C SER A 311 -23.63 -0.66 8.17
N PRO A 312 -24.02 -0.97 9.41
CA PRO A 312 -25.36 -1.47 9.71
C PRO A 312 -26.45 -0.42 9.42
N SER A 313 -26.10 0.87 9.40
CA SER A 313 -27.01 1.96 9.04
C SER A 313 -26.22 3.19 8.58
N LYS A 314 -26.81 3.99 7.69
CA LYS A 314 -26.24 5.28 7.27
C LYS A 314 -26.09 6.28 8.43
N PHE A 315 -26.81 6.06 9.54
CA PHE A 315 -26.80 6.93 10.73
C PHE A 315 -25.97 6.35 11.90
N ALA A 316 -25.32 5.21 11.70
CA ALA A 316 -24.50 4.60 12.75
C ALA A 316 -23.27 5.49 13.05
N PRO A 317 -22.90 5.67 14.33
CA PRO A 317 -21.72 6.44 14.68
C PRO A 317 -20.45 5.74 14.20
N ASN A 318 -19.42 6.54 13.89
CA ASN A 318 -18.10 6.03 13.51
C ASN A 318 -17.28 5.55 14.71
N TRP A 319 -17.64 5.99 15.92
CA TRP A 319 -16.92 5.75 17.16
C TRP A 319 -17.86 5.30 18.27
N GLU A 320 -17.32 4.56 19.23
CA GLU A 320 -18.01 4.03 20.41
C GLU A 320 -17.14 4.22 21.67
N GLY A 321 -17.79 4.21 22.83
CA GLY A 321 -17.18 4.50 24.14
C GLY A 321 -17.99 5.56 24.89
N SER A 322 -17.41 6.25 25.88
CA SER A 322 -15.98 6.37 26.22
C SER A 322 -15.36 5.19 26.95
N TYR A 323 -14.06 4.97 26.71
CA TYR A 323 -13.22 4.00 27.41
C TYR A 323 -12.04 4.67 28.10
N LEU A 324 -11.48 4.02 29.13
CA LEU A 324 -10.30 4.49 29.87
C LEU A 324 -9.09 3.60 29.57
N ILE A 325 -7.93 4.21 29.33
CA ILE A 325 -6.67 3.46 29.09
C ILE A 325 -6.16 2.89 30.41
N ARG A 326 -6.11 1.55 30.52
CA ARG A 326 -5.57 0.85 31.69
C ARG A 326 -4.08 0.55 31.57
N GLU A 327 -3.66 0.11 30.39
CA GLU A 327 -2.27 -0.21 30.08
C GLU A 327 -1.95 0.35 28.70
N ALA A 328 -0.77 0.94 28.56
CA ALA A 328 -0.20 1.38 27.30
C ALA A 328 1.07 0.56 27.07
N TYR A 329 1.16 -0.12 25.94
CA TYR A 329 2.33 -0.91 25.55
C TYR A 329 3.18 -0.14 24.56
N ASP A 330 4.51 -0.30 24.62
CA ASP A 330 5.47 0.33 23.71
C ASP A 330 5.25 -0.08 22.22
N SER A 331 4.46 -1.12 21.98
CA SER A 331 4.05 -1.60 20.66
C SER A 331 2.93 -0.79 19.99
N GLY A 332 2.41 0.26 20.64
CA GLY A 332 1.27 1.06 20.13
C GLY A 332 -0.10 0.40 20.37
N TYR A 333 -0.16 -0.56 21.29
CA TYR A 333 -1.40 -1.22 21.73
C TYR A 333 -1.77 -0.76 23.14
N TYR A 334 -3.08 -0.75 23.41
CA TYR A 334 -3.65 -0.27 24.66
C TYR A 334 -4.71 -1.24 25.17
N LYS A 335 -4.71 -1.53 26.48
CA LYS A 335 -5.87 -2.14 27.13
C LYS A 335 -6.84 -1.06 27.58
N LEU A 336 -8.10 -1.30 27.28
CA LEU A 336 -9.20 -0.39 27.60
C LEU A 336 -10.05 -0.98 28.73
N SER A 337 -10.63 -0.12 29.55
CA SER A 337 -11.75 -0.48 30.43
C SER A 337 -12.97 0.39 30.15
N THR A 338 -14.16 -0.16 30.40
CA THR A 338 -15.40 0.61 30.48
C THR A 338 -15.40 1.52 31.71
N ALA A 339 -16.38 2.43 31.79
CA ALA A 339 -16.58 3.29 32.96
C ALA A 339 -16.80 2.46 34.25
N ASP A 340 -17.44 1.30 34.14
CA ASP A 340 -17.74 0.40 35.25
C ASP A 340 -16.54 -0.44 35.71
N GLY A 341 -15.36 -0.23 35.12
CA GLY A 341 -14.13 -0.91 35.48
C GLY A 341 -13.87 -2.24 34.77
N THR A 342 -14.83 -2.75 33.98
CA THR A 342 -14.66 -3.97 33.19
C THR A 342 -13.57 -3.77 32.13
N THR A 343 -12.52 -4.58 32.19
CA THR A 343 -11.42 -4.52 31.22
C THR A 343 -11.79 -5.32 29.99
N LEU A 344 -11.62 -4.71 28.81
CA LEU A 344 -11.79 -5.40 27.53
C LEU A 344 -10.69 -6.44 27.35
N VAL A 345 -11.08 -7.62 26.85
CA VAL A 345 -10.19 -8.79 26.71
C VAL A 345 -9.05 -8.49 25.74
N ASP A 346 -9.38 -7.91 24.58
CA ASP A 346 -8.40 -7.69 23.52
C ASP A 346 -7.79 -6.28 23.59
N PRO A 347 -6.44 -6.16 23.57
CA PRO A 347 -5.79 -4.88 23.42
C PRO A 347 -6.07 -4.31 22.02
N ILE A 348 -6.10 -2.98 21.94
CA ILE A 348 -6.42 -2.26 20.70
C ILE A 348 -5.29 -1.31 20.29
N ASN A 349 -5.02 -1.28 18.99
CA ASN A 349 -4.00 -0.41 18.41
C ASN A 349 -4.44 1.06 18.37
N GLU A 350 -3.50 1.99 18.58
CA GLU A 350 -3.72 3.45 18.52
C GLU A 350 -4.48 3.96 17.29
N LYS A 351 -4.30 3.32 16.12
CA LYS A 351 -4.95 3.76 14.87
C LYS A 351 -6.49 3.75 14.98
N TRP A 352 -7.03 2.85 15.80
CA TRP A 352 -8.46 2.67 16.07
C TRP A 352 -8.96 3.49 17.26
N LEU A 353 -8.09 4.32 17.85
CA LEU A 353 -8.42 5.15 18.99
C LEU A 353 -8.33 6.63 18.65
N LYS A 354 -9.15 7.43 19.34
CA LYS A 354 -8.95 8.87 19.43
C LYS A 354 -9.24 9.34 20.84
N ARG A 355 -8.67 10.48 21.22
CA ARG A 355 -8.93 11.08 22.53
C ARG A 355 -10.40 11.44 22.66
N TYR A 356 -10.99 11.07 23.78
CA TYR A 356 -12.29 11.58 24.21
C TYR A 356 -12.05 12.79 25.10
N TYR A 357 -12.83 13.84 24.88
CA TYR A 357 -12.84 15.05 25.67
C TYR A 357 -14.16 15.06 26.45
N SER A 358 -14.07 14.87 27.76
CA SER A 358 -15.18 14.90 28.71
C SER A 358 -15.20 16.19 29.49
#